data_AF-A0A8T6YDC3-F1
#
_entry.id   AF-A0A8T6YDC3-F1
#
_cell.length_a   1.000
_cell.length_b   1.000
_cell.length_c   1.000
_cell.angle_alpha   90.00
_cell.angle_beta   90.00
_cell.angle_gamma   90.00
#
_symmetry.space_group_name_H-M   'P 1'
#
loop_
_entity.id
_entity.type
_entity.pdbx_description
1 polymer ?
#
loop_
_entity_poly.entity_id
_entity_poly.type
_entity_poly.pdbx_seq_one_letter_code
_entity_poly.pdbx_strand_id
1 'polypeptide(L)' 'MGIEGSSKLIFKIKEDPERFKPLKGFHGVFSVRFSGLRLVYALKSEIIWLVIVDKRKHVYKKMLKRLK' A
#
# COMPACT_ATOMS: atom_id res chain seq x y z
N MET A 1 9.72 -17.80 -10.76
CA MET A 1 9.89 -16.95 -9.56
C MET A 1 8.70 -15.98 -9.38
N GLY A 2 7.46 -16.46 -9.45
CA GLY A 2 6.27 -15.63 -9.32
C GLY A 2 5.39 -16.18 -8.21
N ILE A 3 4.78 -15.29 -7.41
CA ILE A 3 3.84 -15.53 -6.28
C ILE A 3 4.46 -15.41 -4.87
N GLU A 4 5.65 -15.94 -4.57
CA GLU A 4 6.18 -15.95 -3.18
C GLU A 4 6.39 -14.55 -2.55
N GLY A 5 6.83 -13.56 -3.31
CA GLY A 5 7.13 -12.22 -2.80
C GLY A 5 5.88 -11.42 -2.42
N SER A 6 4.78 -11.63 -3.15
CA SER A 6 3.49 -10.94 -2.94
C SER A 6 2.77 -11.44 -1.69
N SER A 7 2.75 -12.76 -1.47
CA SER A 7 2.09 -13.34 -0.28
C SER A 7 2.80 -12.91 1.00
N LYS A 8 4.14 -12.95 1.02
CA LYS A 8 4.96 -12.49 2.16
C LYS A 8 4.71 -11.02 2.52
N LEU A 9 4.41 -10.17 1.52
CA LEU A 9 4.09 -8.76 1.77
C LEU A 9 2.75 -8.61 2.50
N ILE A 10 1.71 -9.32 2.05
CA ILE A 10 0.39 -9.26 2.67
C ILE A 10 0.45 -9.75 4.12
N PHE A 11 1.20 -10.81 4.41
CA PHE A 11 1.39 -11.28 5.80
C PHE A 11 2.05 -10.22 6.67
N LYS A 12 3.11 -9.57 6.20
CA LYS A 12 3.77 -8.48 6.93
C LYS A 12 2.83 -7.30 7.22
N ILE A 13 1.94 -6.98 6.28
CA ILE A 13 0.93 -5.93 6.46
C ILE A 13 -0.12 -6.36 7.50
N LYS A 14 -0.49 -7.65 7.54
CA LYS A 14 -1.45 -8.15 8.54
C LYS A 14 -0.86 -8.23 9.94
N GLU A 15 0.41 -8.63 10.07
CA GLU A 15 1.12 -8.71 11.36
C GLU A 15 1.30 -7.33 11.99
N ASP A 16 1.70 -6.35 11.19
CA ASP A 16 1.89 -4.97 11.61
C ASP A 16 1.47 -4.02 10.48
N PRO A 17 0.21 -3.54 10.50
CA PRO A 17 -0.31 -2.64 9.47
C PRO A 17 0.32 -1.26 9.46
N GLU A 18 1.03 -0.84 10.51
CA GLU A 18 1.67 0.48 10.59
C GLU A 18 3.16 0.44 10.24
N ARG A 19 3.71 -0.77 10.05
CA ARG A 19 5.12 -1.05 9.73
C ARG A 19 5.71 -0.22 8.59
N PHE A 20 4.91 0.11 7.59
CA PHE A 20 5.38 0.67 6.33
C PHE A 20 5.37 2.19 6.33
N LYS A 21 5.98 2.78 5.30
CA LYS A 21 6.15 4.24 5.24
C LYS A 21 4.78 4.94 5.19
N PRO A 22 4.45 5.80 6.17
CA PRO A 22 3.23 6.58 6.12
C PRO A 22 3.28 7.57 4.96
N LEU A 23 2.13 7.82 4.37
CA LEU A 23 1.98 8.72 3.25
C LEU A 23 1.73 10.14 3.75
N LYS A 24 2.66 11.05 3.47
CA LYS A 24 2.60 12.44 3.94
C LYS A 24 1.27 13.10 3.53
N GLY A 25 0.56 13.66 4.51
CA GLY A 25 -0.72 14.33 4.32
C GLY A 25 -1.95 13.42 4.40
N PHE A 26 -1.77 12.10 4.58
CA PHE A 26 -2.88 11.15 4.72
C PHE A 26 -2.69 10.29 5.99
N HIS A 27 -3.52 10.53 7.01
CA HIS A 27 -3.47 9.78 8.26
C HIS A 27 -3.94 8.33 8.03
N GLY A 28 -3.24 7.35 8.61
CA GLY A 28 -3.58 5.92 8.46
C GLY A 28 -3.36 5.36 7.05
N VAL A 29 -2.66 6.08 6.16
CA VAL A 29 -2.36 5.59 4.80
C VAL A 29 -0.87 5.31 4.68
N PHE A 30 -0.55 4.14 4.15
CA PHE A 30 0.82 3.64 4.09
C PHE A 30 1.19 3.21 2.68
N SER A 31 2.49 3.21 2.38
CA SER A 31 3.01 2.81 1.09
C SER A 31 4.20 1.87 1.19
N VAL A 32 4.22 0.84 0.34
CA VAL A 32 5.31 -0.13 0.27
C VAL A 32 5.68 -0.44 -1.17
N ARG A 33 6.99 -0.53 -1.44
CA ARG A 33 7.53 -0.96 -2.73
C ARG A 33 7.71 -2.48 -2.73
N PHE A 34 7.23 -3.15 -3.76
CA PHE A 34 7.49 -4.57 -3.96
C PHE A 34 7.57 -4.87 -5.46
N SER A 35 8.59 -5.63 -5.89
CA SER A 35 8.76 -6.09 -7.28
C SER A 35 8.55 -5.00 -8.36
N GLY A 36 9.04 -3.78 -8.12
CA GLY A 36 8.91 -2.64 -9.04
C GLY A 36 7.53 -1.94 -9.04
N LEU A 37 6.56 -2.48 -8.32
CA LEU A 37 5.27 -1.88 -8.03
C LEU A 37 5.29 -1.18 -6.67
N ARG A 38 4.23 -0.42 -6.43
CA ARG A 38 3.93 0.20 -5.15
C ARG A 38 2.51 -0.16 -4.77
N LEU A 39 2.37 -0.70 -3.56
CA LEU A 39 1.09 -0.86 -2.89
C LEU A 39 0.88 0.36 -2.00
N VAL A 40 -0.30 0.95 -2.09
CA VAL A 40 -0.83 1.93 -1.14
C VAL A 40 -2.05 1.29 -0.49
N TYR A 41 -2.07 1.28 0.84
CA TYR A 41 -3.20 0.79 1.61
C TYR A 41 -3.55 1.79 2.72
N ALA A 42 -4.82 1.76 3.14
CA ALA A 42 -5.31 2.54 4.27
C ALA A 42 -5.71 1.60 5.40
N LEU A 43 -5.29 1.93 6.62
CA LEU A 43 -5.75 1.34 7.86
C LEU A 43 -6.86 2.23 8.41
N LYS A 44 -8.08 1.69 8.51
CA LYS A 44 -9.22 2.37 9.13
C LYS A 44 -9.83 1.46 10.17
N SER A 45 -9.72 1.87 11.44
CA SER A 45 -10.03 1.01 12.59
C SER A 45 -9.19 -0.27 12.50
N GLU A 46 -9.79 -1.41 12.21
CA GLU A 46 -9.11 -2.71 12.12
C GLU A 46 -9.08 -3.26 10.68
N ILE A 47 -9.52 -2.45 9.70
CA ILE A 47 -9.67 -2.88 8.31
C ILE A 47 -8.55 -2.31 7.46
N ILE A 48 -7.89 -3.20 6.71
CA ILE A 48 -6.84 -2.87 5.75
C ILE A 48 -7.45 -2.78 4.35
N TRP A 49 -7.48 -1.57 3.79
CA TRP A 49 -8.00 -1.28 2.47
C TRP A 49 -6.87 -1.18 1.46
N LEU A 50 -6.81 -2.09 0.49
CA LEU A 50 -5.87 -1.97 -0.63
C LEU A 50 -6.37 -0.90 -1.61
N VAL A 51 -5.72 0.27 -1.62
CA VAL A 51 -6.17 1.44 -2.39
C VAL A 51 -5.60 1.43 -3.81
N ILE A 52 -4.29 1.13 -3.95
CA ILE A 52 -3.58 1.17 -5.24
C ILE A 52 -2.49 0.10 -5.27
N VAL A 53 -2.44 -0.68 -6.36
CA VAL A 53 -1.27 -1.49 -6.72
C VAL A 53 -0.86 -1.08 -8.13
N ASP A 54 0.27 -0.38 -8.27
CA ASP A 54 0.74 0.09 -9.59
C ASP A 54 2.23 0.48 -9.59
N LYS A 55 2.79 0.74 -10.77
CA LYS A 55 4.10 1.36 -10.95
C LYS A 55 4.13 2.77 -10.35
N ARG A 56 5.26 3.16 -9.77
CA ARG A 56 5.46 4.45 -9.08
C ARG A 56 4.90 5.67 -9.83
N LYS A 57 5.13 5.76 -11.15
CA LYS A 57 4.69 6.89 -11.97
C LYS A 57 3.16 7.04 -12.03
N HIS A 58 2.42 5.94 -11.91
CA HIS A 58 0.96 5.92 -12.00
C HIS A 58 0.28 6.06 -10.64
N VAL A 59 0.97 5.74 -9.54
CA VAL A 59 0.43 5.84 -8.18
C VAL A 59 -0.06 7.25 -7.89
N TYR A 60 0.76 8.28 -8.16
CA TYR A 60 0.37 9.67 -7.91
C TYR A 60 -0.83 10.11 -8.76
N LYS A 61 -0.87 9.71 -10.04
CA LYS A 61 -2.00 9.99 -10.95
C LYS A 61 -3.29 9.32 -10.48
N LYS A 62 -3.21 8.10 -9.96
CA LYS A 62 -4.37 7.34 -9.44
C LYS A 62 -4.82 7.83 -8.06
N MET A 63 -3.88 8.22 -7.21
CA MET A 63 -4.16 8.77 -5.89
C MET A 63 -5.06 10.01 -5.94
N LEU A 64 -4.72 10.98 -6.79
CA LEU A 64 -5.53 12.19 -6.98
C LEU A 64 -6.98 11.91 -7.39
N LYS A 65 -7.25 10.74 -8.01
CA LYS A 65 -8.58 10.33 -8.44
C LYS A 65 -9.35 9.51 -7.40
N ARG A 66 -8.65 8.85 -6.47
CA ARG A 66 -9.22 7.85 -5.55
C ARG A 66 -9.31 8.30 -4.10
N LEU A 67 -8.53 9.31 -3.71
CA LEU A 67 -8.45 9.84 -2.35
C LEU A 67 -8.94 11.29 -2.28
N LYS A 68 -9.84 11.65 -3.19
CA LYS A 68 -10.51 12.96 -3.24
C LYS A 68 -11.93 12.80 -2.73
#